data_AF-A0A3B9L7H3-F1
#
_entry.id   AF-A0A3B9L7H3-F1
#
_cell.length_a   1.000
_cell.length_b   1.000
_cell.length_c   1.000
_cell.angle_alpha   90.00
_cell.angle_beta   90.00
_cell.angle_gamma   90.00
#
_symmetry.space_group_name_H-M   'P 1'
#
loop_
_entity.id
_entity.type
_entity.pdbx_description
1 polymer ?
#
loop_
_entity_poly.entity_id
_entity_poly.type
_entity_poly.pdbx_seq_one_letter_code
_entity_poly.pdbx_strand_id
1 'polypeptide(L)'
;MKKLTVIIIVLAILNPHSHAEAAQKRSAKAKYQFRKEHICPGPAGTRYGKCEGYVIDHIVPLCAGGADNPANMQWQTVTEAKAKDRLERKQCAALRKARNGH
;
A
#
# COMPACT_ATOMS: atom_id res chain seq x y z
N MET A 1 31.52 36.51 -26.26
CA MET A 1 31.41 36.92 -24.84
C MET A 1 30.02 36.59 -24.32
N LYS A 2 29.91 35.54 -23.48
CA LYS A 2 28.92 35.34 -22.40
C LYS A 2 29.27 33.99 -21.72
N LYS A 3 30.15 34.14 -20.73
CA LYS A 3 30.47 33.33 -19.53
C LYS A 3 30.18 31.81 -19.52
N LEU A 4 31.26 31.07 -19.25
CA LEU A 4 31.35 29.71 -18.72
C LEU A 4 30.56 29.51 -17.41
N THR A 5 30.60 28.26 -16.90
CA THR A 5 30.11 27.67 -15.64
C THR A 5 28.66 27.14 -15.74
N VAL A 6 28.32 25.87 -15.50
CA VAL A 6 28.91 24.82 -14.65
C VAL A 6 28.55 23.44 -15.23
N ILE A 7 29.56 22.58 -15.41
CA ILE A 7 29.40 21.12 -15.51
C ILE A 7 29.09 20.62 -14.09
N ILE A 8 27.85 20.24 -13.80
CA ILE A 8 27.55 19.36 -12.66
C ILE A 8 27.30 17.98 -13.25
N ILE A 9 28.39 17.24 -13.41
CA ILE A 9 28.36 15.78 -13.32
C ILE A 9 28.05 15.48 -11.86
N VAL A 10 26.84 15.03 -11.59
CA VAL A 10 26.62 14.03 -10.53
C VAL A 10 25.76 12.94 -11.15
N LEU A 11 26.46 11.99 -11.79
CA LEU A 11 26.05 10.60 -11.82
C LEU A 11 25.89 10.18 -10.35
N ALA A 12 24.64 10.10 -9.88
CA ALA A 12 24.33 9.45 -8.62
C ALA A 12 23.28 8.37 -8.86
N ILE A 13 23.85 7.18 -9.09
CA ILE A 13 23.38 5.88 -8.60
C ILE A 13 22.12 5.34 -9.28
N LEU A 14 22.37 4.36 -10.17
CA LEU A 14 21.55 3.15 -10.28
C LEU A 14 21.35 2.59 -8.87
N ASN A 15 20.36 3.09 -8.14
CA ASN A 15 19.88 2.44 -6.95
C ASN A 15 18.88 1.41 -7.44
N PRO A 16 19.23 0.11 -7.53
CA PRO A 16 18.20 -0.88 -7.29
C PRO A 16 17.75 -0.58 -5.88
N HIS A 17 16.60 0.09 -5.73
CA HIS A 17 15.94 0.18 -4.44
C HIS A 17 15.56 -1.25 -4.09
N SER A 18 16.52 -1.97 -3.50
CA SER A 18 16.28 -3.14 -2.69
C SER A 18 15.47 -2.63 -1.52
N HIS A 19 14.16 -2.54 -1.72
CA HIS A 19 13.21 -2.49 -0.65
C HIS A 19 13.31 -3.85 0.04
N ALA A 20 14.27 -3.96 0.96
CA ALA A 20 14.12 -4.88 2.07
C ALA A 20 12.83 -4.47 2.77
N GLU A 21 11.70 -4.99 2.31
CA GLU A 21 10.41 -4.81 2.96
C GLU A 21 10.46 -5.59 4.28
N ALA A 22 11.03 -4.95 5.31
CA ALA A 22 10.65 -5.24 6.67
C ALA A 22 9.12 -5.19 6.73
N ALA A 23 8.49 -6.19 7.34
CA ALA A 23 7.03 -6.28 7.42
C ALA A 23 6.42 -4.92 7.76
N GLN A 24 5.84 -4.26 6.77
CA GLN A 24 5.45 -2.87 6.89
C GLN A 24 4.29 -2.82 7.88
N LYS A 25 4.54 -2.22 9.05
CA LYS A 25 3.49 -2.04 10.06
C LYS A 25 2.39 -1.21 9.43
N ARG A 26 1.19 -1.80 9.33
CA ARG A 26 0.01 -1.12 8.77
C ARG A 26 -0.21 0.21 9.47
N SER A 27 -0.22 1.29 8.70
CA SER A 27 -0.29 2.66 9.17
C SER A 27 -1.71 3.04 9.57
N ALA A 28 -1.93 3.24 10.88
CA ALA A 28 -3.18 3.80 11.39
C ALA A 28 -3.45 5.19 10.79
N LYS A 29 -2.40 5.97 10.51
CA LYS A 29 -2.48 7.28 9.86
C LYS A 29 -3.01 7.16 8.43
N ALA A 30 -2.50 6.21 7.63
CA ALA A 30 -2.97 6.01 6.26
C ALA A 30 -4.46 5.65 6.22
N LYS A 31 -4.90 4.70 7.06
CA LYS A 31 -6.33 4.36 7.20
C LYS A 31 -7.18 5.56 7.63
N TYR A 32 -6.66 6.39 8.53
CA TYR A 32 -7.35 7.61 8.95
C TYR A 32 -7.52 8.60 7.81
N GLN A 33 -6.47 8.87 7.01
CA GLN A 33 -6.56 9.76 5.86
C GLN A 33 -7.56 9.24 4.82
N PHE A 34 -7.49 7.93 4.49
CA PHE A 34 -8.44 7.30 3.59
C PHE A 34 -9.90 7.52 4.04
N ARG A 35 -10.22 7.33 5.34
CA ARG A 35 -11.59 7.57 5.84
C ARG A 35 -12.05 9.03 5.74
N LYS A 36 -11.14 9.99 5.82
CA LYS A 36 -11.50 11.40 5.67
C LYS A 36 -11.90 11.73 4.24
N GLU A 37 -11.16 11.16 3.29
CA GLU A 37 -11.31 11.37 1.85
C GLU A 37 -12.48 10.56 1.27
N HIS A 38 -12.71 9.35 1.79
CA HIS A 38 -13.67 8.38 1.28
C HIS A 38 -14.73 8.00 2.32
N ILE A 39 -15.96 8.46 2.12
CA ILE A 39 -17.11 8.16 3.00
C ILE A 39 -17.38 6.65 3.02
N CYS A 40 -17.69 6.10 4.19
CA CYS A 40 -18.13 4.71 4.35
C CYS A 40 -19.33 4.40 3.43
N PRO A 41 -19.31 3.30 2.66
CA PRO A 41 -20.39 2.97 1.72
C PRO A 41 -21.63 2.34 2.39
N GLY A 42 -21.58 2.05 3.71
CA GLY A 42 -22.72 1.53 4.44
C GLY A 42 -23.91 2.52 4.49
N PRO A 43 -25.12 2.06 4.83
CA PRO A 43 -26.36 2.86 4.72
C PRO A 43 -26.36 4.15 5.55
N ALA A 44 -25.58 4.21 6.62
CA ALA A 44 -25.45 5.40 7.45
C ALA A 44 -24.36 6.39 6.98
N GLY A 45 -23.51 6.03 6.02
CA GLY A 45 -22.52 6.92 5.40
C GLY A 45 -21.67 7.71 6.40
N THR A 46 -20.80 7.04 7.16
CA THR A 46 -19.99 7.72 8.19
C THR A 46 -18.54 8.02 7.76
N ARG A 47 -18.03 9.19 8.19
CA ARG A 47 -16.59 9.52 8.15
C ARG A 47 -15.81 9.02 9.36
N TYR A 48 -16.52 8.76 10.46
CA TYR A 48 -15.93 8.46 11.77
C TYR A 48 -16.55 7.21 12.40
N GLY A 49 -15.81 6.52 13.26
CA GLY A 49 -16.28 5.29 13.89
C GLY A 49 -16.29 4.07 12.95
N LYS A 50 -17.07 3.05 13.31
CA LYS A 50 -17.15 1.77 12.61
C LYS A 50 -17.99 1.92 11.33
N CYS A 51 -17.49 1.39 10.22
CA CYS A 51 -18.28 1.21 9.00
C CYS A 51 -18.88 -0.22 9.02
N GLU A 52 -20.16 -0.33 9.37
CA GLU A 52 -20.85 -1.62 9.50
C GLU A 52 -20.75 -2.43 8.20
N GLY A 53 -20.26 -3.67 8.26
CA GLY A 53 -20.17 -4.56 7.10
C GLY A 53 -18.99 -4.29 6.14
N TYR A 54 -18.19 -3.24 6.35
CA TYR A 54 -17.06 -2.90 5.48
C TYR A 54 -15.75 -2.75 6.26
N VAL A 55 -14.65 -2.94 5.54
CA VAL A 55 -13.28 -2.71 6.00
C VAL A 55 -12.53 -1.86 4.98
N ILE A 56 -11.48 -1.22 5.44
CA ILE A 56 -10.47 -0.60 4.56
C ILE A 56 -9.43 -1.66 4.30
N ASP A 57 -9.29 -2.03 3.04
CA ASP A 57 -8.30 -2.99 2.58
C ASP A 57 -7.40 -2.38 1.52
N HIS A 58 -6.24 -2.97 1.30
CA HIS A 58 -5.30 -2.52 0.27
C HIS A 58 -5.68 -3.08 -1.09
N ILE A 59 -5.64 -2.27 -2.15
CA ILE A 59 -5.96 -2.72 -3.53
C ILE A 59 -4.90 -3.75 -3.97
N VAL A 60 -3.62 -3.36 -3.88
CA VAL A 60 -2.47 -4.22 -4.03
C VAL A 60 -1.98 -4.65 -2.65
N PRO A 61 -1.85 -5.95 -2.37
CA PRO A 61 -1.37 -6.41 -1.06
C PRO A 61 0.05 -5.91 -0.77
N LEU A 62 0.28 -5.51 0.48
CA LEU A 62 1.58 -4.99 0.92
C LEU A 62 2.72 -5.98 0.66
N CYS A 63 2.48 -7.28 0.84
CA CYS A 63 3.49 -8.33 0.60
C CYS A 63 3.93 -8.45 -0.88
N ALA A 64 3.15 -7.85 -1.79
CA ALA A 64 3.39 -7.81 -3.22
C ALA A 64 3.89 -6.42 -3.67
N GLY A 65 4.39 -5.59 -2.74
CA GLY A 65 4.87 -4.24 -3.03
C GLY A 65 3.79 -3.16 -3.05
N GLY A 66 2.59 -3.47 -2.56
CA GLY A 66 1.53 -2.46 -2.43
C GLY A 66 1.92 -1.35 -1.46
N ALA A 67 1.65 -0.10 -1.80
CA ALA A 67 1.95 1.03 -0.93
C ALA A 67 0.99 1.07 0.28
N ASP A 68 1.50 1.42 1.46
CA ASP A 68 0.67 1.64 2.66
C ASP A 68 0.21 3.10 2.77
N ASN A 69 -0.59 3.53 1.79
CA ASN A 69 -1.14 4.89 1.72
C ASN A 69 -2.59 4.87 1.18
N PRO A 70 -3.34 5.99 1.29
CA PRO A 70 -4.73 6.05 0.84
C PRO A 70 -4.94 5.71 -0.64
N ALA A 71 -3.97 6.01 -1.51
CA ALA A 71 -4.07 5.75 -2.94
C ALA A 71 -4.12 4.25 -3.27
N ASN A 72 -3.62 3.39 -2.38
CA ASN A 72 -3.70 1.94 -2.50
C ASN A 72 -4.70 1.34 -1.51
N MET A 73 -5.70 2.10 -1.05
CA MET A 73 -6.75 1.61 -0.15
C MET A 73 -8.11 1.66 -0.83
N GLN A 74 -9.02 0.79 -0.39
CA GLN A 74 -10.41 0.77 -0.81
C GLN A 74 -11.33 0.36 0.34
N TRP A 75 -12.58 0.80 0.28
CA TRP A 75 -13.65 0.14 1.03
C TRP A 75 -13.95 -1.21 0.38
N GLN A 76 -14.12 -2.23 1.20
CA GLN A 76 -14.49 -3.57 0.75
C GLN A 76 -15.42 -4.22 1.77
N THR A 77 -16.38 -5.02 1.32
CA THR A 77 -17.21 -5.75 2.27
C THR A 77 -16.36 -6.74 3.07
N VAL A 78 -16.75 -7.03 4.31
CA VAL A 78 -16.04 -8.01 5.15
C VAL A 78 -15.93 -9.37 4.45
N THR A 79 -16.95 -9.77 3.69
CA THR A 79 -16.99 -11.06 2.98
C THR A 79 -15.99 -11.09 1.83
N GLU A 80 -15.95 -10.03 1.01
CA GLU A 80 -15.01 -9.91 -0.10
C GLU A 80 -13.56 -9.82 0.40
N ALA A 81 -13.31 -9.02 1.45
CA ALA A 81 -11.98 -8.90 2.05
C ALA A 81 -11.48 -10.26 2.55
N LYS A 82 -12.34 -11.06 3.21
CA LYS A 82 -12.00 -12.43 3.62
C LYS A 82 -11.71 -13.33 2.42
N ALA A 83 -12.41 -13.16 1.29
CA ALA A 83 -12.17 -13.94 0.09
C ALA A 83 -10.82 -13.58 -0.54
N LYS A 84 -10.52 -12.29 -0.65
CA LYS A 84 -9.24 -11.73 -1.10
C LYS A 84 -8.09 -12.21 -0.21
N ASP A 85 -8.19 -12.07 1.11
CA ASP A 85 -7.18 -12.52 2.09
C ASP A 85 -6.76 -14.00 1.89
N ARG A 86 -7.69 -14.89 1.49
CA ARG A 86 -7.37 -16.29 1.22
C ARG A 86 -6.47 -16.46 0.00
N LEU A 87 -6.71 -15.68 -1.05
CA LEU A 87 -5.92 -15.70 -2.28
C LEU A 87 -4.57 -15.03 -2.04
N GLU A 88 -4.58 -13.87 -1.40
CA GLU A 88 -3.37 -13.08 -1.12
C GLU A 88 -2.40 -13.84 -0.22
N ARG A 89 -2.88 -14.62 0.77
CA ARG A 89 -1.98 -15.45 1.58
C ARG A 89 -1.15 -16.44 0.74
N LYS A 90 -1.75 -17.02 -0.31
CA LYS A 90 -1.01 -17.92 -1.23
C LYS A 90 0.01 -17.14 -2.05
N GLN A 91 -0.40 -15.98 -2.59
CA GLN A 91 0.49 -15.10 -3.34
C GLN A 91 1.68 -14.62 -2.48
N CYS A 92 1.41 -14.10 -1.29
CA CYS A 92 2.44 -13.66 -0.35
C CYS A 92 3.39 -14.79 0.03
N ALA A 93 2.89 -16.01 0.23
CA ALA A 93 3.72 -17.17 0.54
C ALA A 93 4.65 -17.53 -0.63
N ALA A 94 4.15 -17.50 -1.87
CA ALA A 94 4.95 -17.73 -3.07
C ALA A 94 6.03 -16.64 -3.26
N LEU A 95 5.67 -15.37 -3.11
CA LEU A 95 6.60 -14.24 -3.19
C LEU A 95 7.70 -14.32 -2.12
N ARG A 96 7.33 -14.69 -0.89
CA ARG A 96 8.30 -14.91 0.20
C ARG A 96 9.24 -16.07 -0.12
N LYS A 97 8.74 -17.16 -0.70
CA LYS A 97 9.57 -18.30 -1.12
C LYS A 97 10.58 -17.87 -2.20
N ALA A 98 10.10 -17.20 -3.25
CA ALA A 98 10.94 -16.68 -4.33
C ALA A 98 12.02 -15.71 -3.83
N ARG A 99 11.66 -14.79 -2.92
CA ARG A 99 12.63 -13.87 -2.29
C ARG A 99 13.69 -14.58 -1.47
N ASN A 100 13.35 -15.71 -0.87
CA ASN A 100 14.26 -16.47 -0.01
C ASN A 100 15.08 -17.51 -0.78
N GLY A 101 14.94 -17.64 -2.11
CA GLY A 101 15.75 -18.54 -2.94
C GLY A 101 15.54 -20.05 -2.69
N HIS A 102 14.37 -20.46 -2.20
CA HIS A 102 14.00 -21.87 -1.99
C HIS A 102 13.02 -22.36 -3.05
#